data_AF-A0A950FCS1-F1
#
_entry.id   AF-A0A950FCS1-F1
#
_cell.length_a   1.000
_cell.length_b   1.000
_cell.length_c   1.000
_cell.angle_alpha   90.00
_cell.angle_beta   90.00
_cell.angle_gamma   90.00
#
_symmetry.space_group_name_H-M   'P 1'
#
loop_
_entity.id
_entity.type
_entity.pdbx_description
1 polymer ?
#
loop_
_entity_poly.entity_id
_entity_poly.type
_entity_poly.pdbx_seq_one_letter_code
_entity_poly.pdbx_strand_id
1 'polypeptide(L)' 'MALSRDSRLLYIREGNGTVGGFRVEADGSLTRVTSATGVPSGAQGIAAR' A
#
# COMPACT_ATOMS: atom_id res chain seq x y z
N MET A 1 -5.48 4.22 2.55
CA MET A 1 -5.07 3.26 1.50
C MET A 1 -5.00 4.02 0.18
N ALA A 2 -4.15 3.59 -0.75
CA ALA A 2 -4.05 4.21 -2.08
C ALA A 2 -3.81 3.16 -3.15
N LEU A 3 -4.48 3.31 -4.30
CA LEU A 3 -4.28 2.48 -5.48
C LEU A 3 -3.51 3.29 -6.53
N SER A 4 -2.53 2.66 -7.17
CA SER A 4 -1.79 3.23 -8.30
C SER A 4 -2.72 3.52 -9.48
N ARG A 5 -2.34 4.46 -10.35
CA ARG A 5 -3.17 4.90 -11.48
C ARG A 5 -3.48 3.80 -12.49
N ASP A 6 -2.60 2.82 -12.59
CA ASP A 6 -2.74 1.64 -13.44
C ASP A 6 -3.48 0.47 -12.75
N SER A 7 -3.94 0.67 -11.52
CA SER A 7 -4.57 -0.36 -10.68
C SER A 7 -3.70 -1.59 -10.42
N ARG A 8 -2.38 -1.52 -10.64
CA ARG A 8 -1.46 -2.66 -10.45
C ARG A 8 -0.90 -2.75 -9.04
N LEU A 9 -0.86 -1.64 -8.31
CA LEU A 9 -0.26 -1.57 -6.98
C LEU A 9 -1.23 -0.95 -5.98
N LEU A 10 -1.42 -1.65 -4.86
CA LEU A 10 -2.21 -1.21 -3.73
C LEU A 10 -1.29 -0.98 -2.52
N TYR A 11 -1.43 0.18 -1.88
CA TYR A 11 -0.70 0.53 -0.68
C TYR A 11 -1.65 0.67 0.51
N ILE A 12 -1.37 -0.06 1.58
CA ILE A 12 -2.17 -0.09 2.81
C ILE A 12 -1.32 0.38 3.97
N ARG A 13 -1.86 1.30 4.78
CA ARG A 13 -1.24 1.69 6.04
C ARG A 13 -1.71 0.72 7.11
N GLU A 14 -0.76 0.01 7.68
CA GLU A 14 -0.96 -0.86 8.82
C GLU A 14 -0.95 -0.03 10.11
N GLY A 15 -1.75 -0.42 11.10
CA GLY A 15 -1.91 0.33 12.36
C GLY A 15 -0.64 0.45 13.21
N ASN A 16 0.42 -0.29 12.86
CA ASN A 16 1.70 -0.34 13.57
C ASN A 16 2.78 0.59 12.98
N GLY A 17 2.41 1.55 12.13
CA GLY A 17 3.40 2.45 11.48
C GLY A 17 4.14 1.79 10.31
N THR A 18 3.55 0.76 9.71
CA THR A 18 4.03 0.13 8.48
C THR A 18 3.12 0.47 7.32
N VAL A 19 3.66 0.51 6.11
CA VAL A 19 2.90 0.50 4.86
C VAL A 19 3.23 -0.77 4.10
N GLY A 20 2.22 -1.58 3.81
CA GLY A 20 2.34 -2.72 2.91
C GLY A 20 2.09 -2.30 1.47
N GLY A 21 2.94 -2.75 0.55
CA GLY A 21 2.72 -2.65 -0.89
C GLY A 21 2.35 -4.00 -1.48
N PHE A 22 1.26 -4.04 -2.22
CA PHE A 22 0.68 -5.22 -2.82
C PHE A 22 0.56 -5.03 -4.33
N ARG A 23 0.87 -6.07 -5.10
CA ARG A 23 0.51 -6.15 -6.51
C ARG A 23 -0.88 -6.76 -6.64
N VAL A 24 -1.71 -6.08 -7.42
CA VAL A 24 -3.00 -6.59 -7.86
C VAL A 24 -2.75 -7.47 -9.08
N GLU A 25 -3.00 -8.76 -8.95
CA GLU A 25 -2.86 -9.71 -10.05
C GLU A 25 -4.10 -9.67 -10.97
N ALA A 26 -4.01 -10.28 -12.14
CA ALA A 26 -5.08 -10.26 -13.14
C ALA A 26 -6.40 -10.90 -12.65
N ASP A 27 -6.31 -11.79 -11.66
CA ASP A 27 -7.44 -12.44 -10.98
C ASP A 27 -8.02 -11.60 -9.82
N GLY A 28 -7.44 -10.43 -9.55
CA GLY A 28 -7.82 -9.56 -8.45
C GLY A 28 -7.20 -9.94 -7.10
N SER A 29 -6.37 -10.99 -7.04
CA SER A 29 -5.65 -11.35 -5.83
C SER A 29 -4.54 -10.34 -5.52
N LEU A 30 -4.17 -10.27 -4.24
CA LEU A 30 -3.17 -9.34 -3.74
C LEU A 30 -1.91 -10.10 -3.33
N THR A 31 -0.83 -9.90 -4.07
CA THR A 31 0.49 -10.44 -3.71
C THR A 31 1.30 -9.35 -3.03
N ARG A 32 1.76 -9.58 -1.79
CA ARG A 32 2.62 -8.60 -1.11
C ARG A 32 3.98 -8.55 -1.78
N VAL A 33 4.40 -7.37 -2.22
CA VAL A 33 5.67 -7.17 -2.96
C VAL A 33 6.67 -6.30 -2.20
N THR A 34 6.22 -5.48 -1.24
CA THR A 34 7.12 -4.67 -0.43
C THR A 34 6.48 -4.22 0.89
N SER A 35 7.30 -3.69 1.80
CA SER A 35 6.83 -2.89 2.92
C SER A 35 7.82 -1.82 3.35
N ALA A 36 7.28 -0.68 3.77
CA ALA A 36 8.01 0.40 4.39
C ALA A 36 7.62 0.52 5.87
N THR A 37 8.60 0.70 6.75
CA THR A 37 8.40 0.93 8.19
C THR A 37 8.72 2.38 8.54
N GLY A 38 8.44 2.79 9.78
CA GLY A 38 8.77 4.14 10.26
C GLY A 38 7.79 5.21 9.78
N VAL A 39 6.57 4.81 9.38
CA VAL A 39 5.53 5.77 9.02
C VAL A 39 5.11 6.53 10.28
N PRO A 40 5.17 7.89 10.27
CA PRO A 40 4.79 8.68 11.42
C PRO A 40 3.36 8.37 11.89
N SER A 41 3.16 8.37 13.20
CA SER A 41 1.84 8.11 13.80
C SER A 41 0.78 9.11 13.34
N GLY A 42 1.18 10.35 13.03
CA GLY A 42 0.32 11.42 12.50
C GLY A 42 0.09 11.42 10.98
N ALA A 43 0.64 10.46 10.23
CA ALA A 43 0.36 10.34 8.80
C ALA A 43 -1.07 9.83 8.57
N GLN A 44 -1.93 10.67 7.98
CA GLN A 44 -3.37 10.39 7.81
C GLN A 44 -3.74 9.79 6.45
N GLY A 45 -2.81 9.75 5.49
CA GLY A 45 -3.10 9.31 4.12
C GLY A 45 -1.92 8.67 3.42
N ILE A 46 -2.21 8.01 2.30
CA ILE A 46 -1.21 7.52 1.36
C ILE A 46 -1.52 8.18 0.01
N ALA A 47 -0.51 8.73 -0.66
CA ALA A 47 -0.62 9.21 -2.04
C ALA A 47 0.15 8.25 -2.96
N ALA A 48 -0.53 7.74 -3.98
CA ALA A 48 0.06 6.95 -5.06
C ALA A 48 -0.13 7.72 -6.38
N ARG A 49 0.81 7.58 -7.32
CA ARG A 49 0.81 8.30 -8.59
C ARG A 49 0.83 7.35 -9.78
#